data_AF-A0A349BCL6-F1
#
_entry.id   AF-A0A349BCL6-F1
#
_cell.length_a   1.000
_cell.length_b   1.000
_cell.length_c   1.000
_cell.angle_alpha   90.00
_cell.angle_beta   90.00
_cell.angle_gamma   90.00
#
_symmetry.space_group_name_H-M   'P 1'
#
loop_
_entity.id
_entity.type
_entity.pdbx_description
1 polymer ?
#
loop_
_entity_poly.entity_id
_entity_poly.type
_entity_poly.pdbx_seq_one_letter_code
_entity_poly.pdbx_strand_id
1 'polypeptide(L)'
;LHLDIQGAELDVLESCRQLIADGRIRFVVVSTHHHTISGDPQTHQRCIDLVRDLGGHVVAEHTVLESFSGDGLLVASFDDADRDVRIELSRARTTEALFPSGEQELERFRLAYEELRSRLP
;
A
#
# COMPACT_ATOMS: atom_id res chain seq x y z
N LEU A 1 -16.36 -0.57 -0.54
CA LEU A 1 -15.63 0.45 -1.34
C LEU A 1 -14.44 -0.23 -2.00
N HIS A 2 -14.24 -0.03 -3.30
CA HIS A 2 -13.08 -0.54 -4.03
C HIS A 2 -12.31 0.65 -4.59
N LEU A 3 -11.00 0.72 -4.31
CA LEU A 3 -10.11 1.82 -4.68
C LEU A 3 -8.98 1.27 -5.53
N ASP A 4 -8.96 1.70 -6.78
CA ASP A 4 -7.81 1.60 -7.67
C ASP A 4 -7.65 2.98 -8.30
N ILE A 5 -6.84 3.81 -7.64
CA ILE A 5 -6.74 5.23 -7.95
C ILE A 5 -5.32 5.72 -7.69
N GLN A 6 -4.45 5.44 -8.67
CA GLN A 6 -3.05 5.86 -8.84
C GLN A 6 -2.60 7.07 -7.99
N GLY A 7 -2.30 6.87 -6.69
CA GLY A 7 -1.77 7.90 -5.80
C GLY A 7 -2.78 8.76 -5.01
N ALA A 8 -4.09 8.57 -5.20
CA ALA A 8 -5.12 9.28 -4.45
C ALA A 8 -5.86 8.38 -3.43
N GLU A 9 -5.31 7.20 -3.13
CA GLU A 9 -5.96 6.18 -2.30
C GLU A 9 -6.26 6.72 -0.90
N LEU A 10 -5.28 7.39 -0.29
CA LEU A 10 -5.40 7.95 1.06
C LEU A 10 -6.46 9.07 1.12
N ASP A 11 -6.46 9.97 0.14
CA ASP A 11 -7.41 11.08 0.08
C ASP A 11 -8.85 10.58 -0.07
N VAL A 12 -9.06 9.53 -0.88
CA VAL A 12 -10.39 8.93 -1.04
C VAL A 12 -10.84 8.26 0.26
N LEU A 13 -9.96 7.50 0.93
CA LEU A 13 -10.28 6.90 2.23
C LEU A 13 -10.65 7.96 3.28
N GLU A 14 -9.87 9.04 3.36
CA GLU A 14 -10.14 10.14 4.29
C GLU A 14 -11.48 10.81 3.99
N SER A 15 -11.80 11.03 2.71
CA SER A 15 -13.10 11.58 2.31
C SER A 15 -14.30 10.69 2.67
N CYS A 16 -14.06 9.39 2.89
CA CYS A 16 -15.09 8.42 3.27
C CYS A 16 -15.32 8.29 4.77
N ARG A 17 -14.59 9.04 5.62
CA ARG A 17 -14.67 8.96 7.09
C ARG A 17 -16.11 8.94 7.63
N GLN A 18 -16.96 9.86 7.18
CA GLN A 18 -18.35 9.93 7.66
C GLN A 18 -19.17 8.73 7.22
N LEU A 19 -18.98 8.24 5.98
CA LEU A 19 -19.69 7.07 5.48
C LEU A 19 -19.31 5.79 6.25
N ILE A 20 -18.04 5.68 6.67
CA ILE A 20 -17.56 4.60 7.52
C ILE A 20 -18.17 4.73 8.92
N ALA A 21 -18.12 5.91 9.52
CA ALA A 21 -18.70 6.19 10.84
C ALA A 21 -20.22 5.91 10.88
N ASP A 22 -20.93 6.20 9.79
CA ASP A 22 -22.36 5.94 9.64
C ASP A 22 -22.68 4.46 9.30
N GLY A 23 -21.67 3.57 9.25
CA GLY A 23 -21.83 2.15 8.92
C GLY A 23 -22.25 1.89 7.47
N ARG A 24 -22.11 2.87 6.58
CA ARG A 24 -22.48 2.77 5.16
C ARG A 24 -21.45 2.01 4.33
N ILE A 25 -20.21 1.93 4.83
CA ILE A 25 -19.11 1.18 4.22
C ILE A 25 -18.65 0.12 5.22
N ARG A 26 -19.01 -1.13 4.95
CA ARG A 26 -18.54 -2.27 5.74
C ARG A 26 -17.13 -2.71 5.36
N PHE A 27 -16.84 -2.81 4.06
CA PHE A 27 -15.54 -3.26 3.54
C PHE A 27 -14.87 -2.21 2.67
N VAL A 28 -13.54 -2.16 2.74
CA VAL A 28 -12.67 -1.48 1.78
C VAL A 28 -11.71 -2.49 1.15
N VAL A 29 -11.47 -2.32 -0.15
CA VAL A 29 -10.42 -2.98 -0.92
C VAL A 29 -9.63 -1.87 -1.60
N VAL A 30 -8.33 -1.79 -1.32
CA VAL A 30 -7.45 -0.70 -1.75
C VAL A 30 -6.27 -1.30 -2.52
N SER A 31 -6.17 -0.95 -3.79
CA SER A 31 -5.00 -1.14 -4.64
C SER A 31 -4.11 0.08 -4.51
N THR A 32 -2.96 -0.07 -3.85
CA THR A 32 -2.01 1.03 -3.58
C THR A 32 -0.84 0.95 -4.53
N HIS A 33 -0.38 2.09 -5.03
CA HIS A 33 0.65 2.11 -6.07
C HIS A 33 2.05 2.43 -5.53
N HIS A 34 3.06 1.94 -6.25
CA HIS A 34 4.48 2.24 -5.97
C HIS A 34 4.74 3.75 -5.86
N HIS A 35 5.74 4.14 -5.08
CA HIS A 35 6.03 5.54 -4.78
C HIS A 35 6.35 6.40 -6.02
N THR A 36 6.80 5.78 -7.10
CA THR A 36 7.01 6.47 -8.39
C THR A 36 5.71 6.92 -9.05
N ILE A 37 4.57 6.34 -8.63
CA ILE A 37 3.21 6.69 -9.07
C ILE A 37 2.53 7.54 -7.99
N SER A 38 2.52 7.07 -6.74
CA SER A 38 1.83 7.75 -5.65
C SER A 38 2.53 8.99 -5.12
N GLY A 39 3.81 9.18 -5.45
CA GLY A 39 4.62 10.29 -4.95
C GLY A 39 5.05 10.14 -3.48
N ASP A 40 4.60 9.09 -2.79
CA ASP A 40 4.91 8.84 -1.38
C ASP A 40 5.15 7.34 -1.12
N PRO A 41 6.36 6.95 -0.65
CA PRO A 41 6.67 5.56 -0.32
C PRO A 41 5.91 5.01 0.88
N GLN A 42 5.21 5.85 1.63
CA GLN A 42 4.41 5.45 2.79
C GLN A 42 2.92 5.33 2.49
N THR A 43 2.47 5.56 1.25
CA THR A 43 1.04 5.54 0.88
C THR A 43 0.32 4.28 1.39
N HIS A 44 0.91 3.11 1.18
CA HIS A 44 0.33 1.84 1.64
C HIS A 44 0.19 1.78 3.16
N GLN A 45 1.25 2.12 3.90
CA GLN A 45 1.23 2.12 5.37
C GLN A 45 0.23 3.15 5.93
N ARG A 46 0.16 4.34 5.33
CA ARG A 46 -0.79 5.37 5.75
C ARG A 46 -2.24 4.96 5.52
N CYS A 47 -2.53 4.22 4.45
CA CYS A 47 -3.86 3.64 4.25
C CYS A 47 -4.21 2.63 5.35
N ILE A 48 -3.26 1.77 5.74
CA ILE A 48 -3.45 0.81 6.85
C ILE A 48 -3.72 1.56 8.16
N ASP A 49 -2.90 2.56 8.47
CA ASP A 49 -3.00 3.33 9.70
C ASP A 49 -4.34 4.06 9.77
N LEU A 50 -4.76 4.73 8.69
CA LEU A 50 -6.06 5.39 8.61
C LEU A 50 -7.22 4.40 8.79
N VAL A 51 -7.16 3.23 8.15
CA VAL A 51 -8.19 2.19 8.32
C VAL A 51 -8.31 1.78 9.79
N ARG A 52 -7.18 1.58 10.48
CA ARG A 52 -7.17 1.24 11.92
C ARG A 52 -7.72 2.37 12.78
N ASP A 53 -7.35 3.61 12.49
CA ASP A 53 -7.84 4.81 13.18
C ASP A 53 -9.36 5.00 13.01
N LEU A 54 -9.90 4.55 11.88
CA LEU A 54 -11.34 4.52 11.60
C LEU A 54 -12.05 3.30 12.22
N GLY A 55 -11.36 2.49 13.03
CA GLY A 55 -11.91 1.32 13.71
C GLY A 55 -11.95 0.06 12.83
N GLY A 56 -11.35 0.09 11.64
CA GLY A 56 -11.27 -1.05 10.74
C GLY A 56 -10.20 -2.04 11.15
N HIS A 57 -10.37 -3.29 10.73
CA HIS A 57 -9.39 -4.35 10.89
C HIS A 57 -9.02 -4.96 9.53
N VAL A 58 -7.72 -5.23 9.38
CA VAL A 58 -7.17 -5.80 8.15
C VAL A 58 -7.50 -7.28 8.06
N VAL A 59 -8.16 -7.64 6.96
CA VAL A 59 -8.56 -9.01 6.61
C VAL A 59 -7.47 -9.68 5.76
N ALA A 60 -6.86 -8.92 4.85
CA ALA A 60 -5.81 -9.39 3.95
C ALA A 60 -4.94 -8.20 3.51
N GLU A 61 -3.62 -8.41 3.43
CA GLU A 61 -2.71 -7.42 2.86
C GLU A 61 -1.47 -8.06 2.21
N HIS A 62 -0.94 -7.36 1.21
CA HIS A 62 0.44 -7.48 0.77
C HIS A 62 0.93 -6.12 0.28
N THR A 63 2.20 -5.84 0.47
CA THR A 63 2.81 -4.60 -0.02
C THR A 63 3.00 -4.63 -1.54
N VAL A 64 3.39 -3.49 -2.12
CA VAL A 64 3.85 -3.40 -3.51
C VAL A 64 5.01 -4.36 -3.81
N LEU A 65 5.91 -4.56 -2.85
CA LEU A 65 7.10 -5.42 -3.00
C LEU A 65 6.78 -6.92 -2.91
N GLU A 66 5.63 -7.27 -2.36
CA GLU A 66 5.12 -8.64 -2.28
C GLU A 66 4.13 -8.96 -3.40
N SER A 67 3.95 -8.03 -4.35
CA SER A 67 2.95 -8.12 -5.40
C SER A 67 3.50 -8.73 -6.68
N PHE A 68 2.70 -9.57 -7.33
CA PHE A 68 2.95 -10.02 -8.70
C PHE A 68 2.57 -8.97 -9.75
N SER A 69 1.58 -8.12 -9.47
CA SER A 69 1.13 -7.07 -10.40
C SER A 69 1.93 -5.79 -10.28
N GLY A 70 2.55 -5.56 -9.12
CA GLY A 70 3.22 -4.31 -8.76
C GLY A 70 2.37 -3.39 -7.87
N ASP A 71 1.12 -3.72 -7.61
CA ASP A 71 0.28 -2.92 -6.70
C ASP A 71 0.19 -3.60 -5.34
N GLY A 72 0.23 -2.83 -4.27
CA GLY A 72 -0.09 -3.32 -2.94
C GLY A 72 -1.59 -3.52 -2.78
N LEU A 73 -1.98 -4.49 -1.95
CA LEU A 73 -3.38 -4.80 -1.65
C LEU A 73 -3.63 -4.59 -0.16
N LEU A 74 -4.71 -3.89 0.16
CA LEU A 74 -5.28 -3.80 1.51
C LEU A 74 -6.76 -4.12 1.45
N VAL A 75 -7.19 -5.13 2.19
CA VAL A 75 -8.60 -5.46 2.41
C VAL A 75 -8.90 -5.32 3.89
N ALA A 76 -9.91 -4.53 4.23
CA ALA A 76 -10.32 -4.34 5.62
C ALA A 76 -11.84 -4.28 5.77
N SER A 77 -12.31 -4.65 6.97
CA SER A 77 -13.69 -4.49 7.39
C SER A 77 -13.80 -3.54 8.59
N PHE A 78 -14.93 -2.85 8.69
CA PHE A 78 -15.31 -1.96 9.79
C PHE A 78 -16.41 -2.56 10.68
N ASP A 79 -16.75 -3.83 10.49
CA ASP A 79 -17.78 -4.53 11.28
C ASP A 79 -17.15 -5.62 12.15
N ASP A 80 -17.41 -5.57 13.47
CA ASP A 80 -16.83 -6.50 14.44
C ASP A 80 -17.11 -7.97 14.15
N ALA A 81 -18.19 -8.29 13.41
CA ALA A 81 -18.49 -9.66 13.00
C ALA A 81 -17.44 -10.25 12.04
N ASP A 82 -16.64 -9.41 11.37
CA ASP A 82 -15.62 -9.85 10.41
C ASP A 82 -14.21 -9.97 11.02
N ARG A 83 -14.06 -9.72 12.32
CA ARG A 83 -12.74 -9.60 12.97
C ARG A 83 -11.85 -10.82 12.82
N ASP A 84 -12.47 -12.00 12.72
CA ASP A 84 -11.79 -13.29 12.57
C ASP A 84 -11.65 -13.73 11.11
N VAL A 85 -12.15 -12.95 10.14
CA VAL A 85 -11.99 -13.24 8.72
C VAL A 85 -10.52 -13.12 8.35
N ARG A 86 -10.00 -14.18 7.72
CA ARG A 86 -8.66 -14.24 7.15
C ARG A 86 -8.75 -14.74 5.72
N ILE A 87 -8.05 -14.08 4.82
CA ILE A 87 -7.91 -14.49 3.43
C ILE A 87 -6.45 -14.78 3.18
N GLU A 88 -6.15 -15.99 2.71
CA GLU A 88 -4.81 -16.35 2.29
C GLU A 88 -4.49 -15.64 0.95
N LEU A 89 -3.34 -14.98 0.91
CA LEU A 89 -2.85 -14.28 -0.26
C LEU A 89 -1.57 -14.95 -0.74
N SER A 90 -1.48 -15.14 -2.05
CA SER A 90 -0.20 -15.39 -2.72
C SER A 90 0.67 -14.14 -2.61
N ARG A 91 1.96 -14.33 -2.31
CA ARG A 91 2.95 -13.25 -2.26
C ARG A 91 4.10 -13.58 -3.19
N ALA A 92 4.52 -12.59 -3.96
CA ALA A 92 5.70 -12.70 -4.81
C ALA A 92 6.95 -12.75 -3.94
N ARG A 93 7.90 -13.62 -4.28
CA ARG A 93 9.26 -13.52 -3.76
C ARG A 93 9.93 -12.30 -4.40
N THR A 94 11.00 -11.82 -3.80
CA THR A 94 11.80 -10.70 -4.32
C THR A 94 12.18 -10.85 -5.79
N THR A 95 12.47 -12.08 -6.25
CA THR A 95 12.84 -12.36 -7.65
C THR A 95 11.66 -12.41 -8.63
N GLU A 96 10.43 -12.41 -8.11
CA GLU A 96 9.18 -12.50 -8.86
C GLU A 96 8.37 -11.19 -8.81
N ALA A 97 8.71 -10.30 -7.88
CA ALA A 97 8.10 -8.99 -7.76
C ALA A 97 8.46 -8.09 -8.95
N LEU A 98 7.51 -7.25 -9.36
CA LEU A 98 7.72 -6.30 -10.46
C LEU A 98 8.72 -5.20 -10.07
N PHE A 99 8.68 -4.77 -8.81
CA PHE A 99 9.52 -3.70 -8.29
C PHE A 99 10.76 -4.25 -7.57
N PRO A 100 11.89 -3.54 -7.67
CA PRO A 100 13.12 -3.94 -6.99
C PRO A 100 12.95 -3.91 -5.47
N SER A 101 13.73 -4.74 -4.78
CA SER A 101 13.81 -4.72 -3.32
C SER A 101 14.44 -3.42 -2.81
N GLY A 102 14.30 -3.15 -1.51
CA GLY A 102 14.96 -2.03 -0.87
C GLY A 102 16.49 -2.07 -1.00
N GLU A 103 17.10 -3.25 -0.96
CA GLU A 103 18.55 -3.43 -1.16
C GLU A 103 18.96 -3.10 -2.60
N GLN A 104 18.15 -3.51 -3.58
CA GLN A 104 18.41 -3.22 -5.00
C GLN A 104 18.25 -1.73 -5.30
N GLU A 105 17.23 -1.07 -4.72
CA GLU A 105 17.06 0.38 -4.79
C GLU A 105 18.23 1.12 -4.14
N LEU A 106 18.64 0.72 -2.94
CA LEU A 106 19.78 1.32 -2.24
C LEU A 106 21.07 1.22 -3.06
N GLU A 107 21.33 0.07 -3.67
CA GLU A 107 22.49 -0.12 -4.54
C GLU A 107 22.42 0.79 -5.77
N ARG A 108 21.23 0.96 -6.39
CA ARG A 108 21.04 1.92 -7.49
C ARG A 108 21.34 3.34 -7.04
N PHE A 109 20.85 3.76 -5.88
CA PHE A 109 21.14 5.09 -5.33
C PHE A 109 22.62 5.27 -5.03
N ARG A 110 23.29 4.26 -4.48
CA ARG A 110 24.72 4.29 -4.19
C ARG A 110 25.53 4.50 -5.47
N LEU A 111 25.24 3.73 -6.53
CA LEU A 111 25.92 3.84 -7.82
C LEU A 111 25.69 5.22 -8.48
N ALA A 112 24.44 5.70 -8.46
CA ALA A 112 24.11 7.03 -8.98
C ALA A 112 24.84 8.15 -8.21
N TYR A 113 24.93 8.01 -6.88
CA TYR A 113 25.67 8.94 -6.03
C TYR A 113 27.17 8.93 -6.33
N GLU A 114 27.79 7.76 -6.52
CA GLU A 114 29.21 7.65 -6.87
C GLU A 114 29.53 8.27 -8.23
N GLU A 115 28.67 8.04 -9.23
CA GLU A 115 28.79 8.66 -10.55
C GLU A 115 28.73 10.19 -10.45
N LEU A 116 27.74 10.75 -9.74
CA LEU A 116 27.63 12.18 -9.52
C LEU A 116 28.84 12.73 -8.78
N ARG A 117 29.31 12.05 -7.73
CA ARG A 117 30.48 12.46 -6.96
C ARG A 117 31.75 12.52 -7.82
N SER A 118 31.93 11.59 -8.75
CA SER A 118 33.08 11.59 -9.67
C SER A 118 33.09 12.74 -10.69
N ARG A 119 31.95 13.41 -10.87
CA ARG A 119 31.77 14.55 -11.80
C ARG A 119 31.82 15.91 -11.09
N LEU A 120 31.83 15.93 -9.76
CA LEU A 120 32.01 17.15 -8.99
C LEU A 120 33.51 17.49 -8.93
N PRO A 121 33.89 18.76 -9.16
CA PRO A 121 35.28 19.21 -9.15
C PRO A 121 35.95 19.14 -7.77
#